data_AF-A0A1B6M8J4-F1
#
_entry.id   AF-A0A1B6M8J4-F1
#
_cell.length_a   1.000
_cell.length_b   1.000
_cell.length_c   1.000
_cell.angle_alpha   90.00
_cell.angle_beta   90.00
_cell.angle_gamma   90.00
#
_symmetry.space_group_name_H-M   'P 1'
#
loop_
_entity.id
_entity.type
_entity.pdbx_description
1 polymer ?
#
loop_
_entity_poly.entity_id
_entity_poly.type
_entity_poly.pdbx_seq_one_letter_code
_entity_poly.pdbx_strand_id
1 'polypeptide(L)'
;MRLNCKLSCWIRPFFTTGNVGQKESQGRMQGLPPLPWPLRLKDVKGFEGRTNDIVYCPPKNTELPTSAVIFFGGDVQDYPEVMENHRDNKKLVKWNLENTSLLLQTSFPESHIVVVKPARCV
;
A
#
# COMPACT_ATOMS: atom_id res chain seq x y z
N MET A 1 17.99 13.31 20.25
CA MET A 1 18.37 13.38 18.81
C MET A 1 17.12 13.10 17.99
N ARG A 2 16.52 14.15 17.40
CA ARG A 2 15.31 14.06 16.58
C ARG A 2 15.73 13.96 15.11
N LEU A 3 15.46 12.83 14.46
CA LEU A 3 15.61 12.72 13.00
C LEU A 3 14.44 13.44 12.33
N ASN A 4 14.76 14.58 11.73
CA ASN A 4 13.89 15.31 10.81
C ASN A 4 14.02 14.68 9.42
N CYS A 5 13.04 13.87 9.02
CA CYS A 5 12.92 13.39 7.65
C CYS A 5 11.86 14.22 6.94
N LYS A 6 12.29 15.27 6.23
CA LYS A 6 11.46 15.98 5.26
C LYS A 6 11.20 15.05 4.07
N LEU A 7 10.09 14.31 4.09
CA LEU A 7 9.47 13.79 2.87
C LEU A 7 8.38 14.76 2.42
N SER A 8 8.77 15.74 1.61
CA SER A 8 7.86 16.54 0.81
C SER A 8 8.19 16.26 -0.65
N CYS A 9 7.27 15.65 -1.42
CA CYS A 9 6.75 16.29 -2.66
C CYS A 9 5.67 15.51 -3.46
N TRP A 10 5.27 14.28 -3.12
CA TRP A 10 4.43 13.48 -4.05
C TRP A 10 2.98 13.18 -3.64
N ILE A 11 2.37 13.92 -2.69
CA ILE A 11 0.96 13.69 -2.27
C ILE A 11 0.09 14.96 -2.32
N ARG A 12 0.43 16.00 -3.10
CA ARG A 12 -0.48 17.14 -3.29
C ARG A 12 -0.52 17.51 -4.77
N PRO A 13 -1.68 17.32 -5.42
CA PRO A 13 -2.73 18.32 -5.28
C PRO A 13 -4.10 17.70 -5.06
N PHE A 14 -4.75 17.94 -3.91
CA PHE A 14 -6.22 17.86 -3.88
C PHE A 14 -6.93 18.61 -2.75
N PHE A 15 -6.20 19.26 -1.85
CA PHE A 15 -6.85 20.02 -0.76
C PHE A 15 -6.69 21.52 -0.98
N THR A 16 -7.65 22.10 -1.69
CA THR A 16 -7.99 23.52 -1.56
C THR A 16 -9.32 23.65 -0.82
N THR A 17 -9.21 24.23 0.37
CA THR A 17 -10.15 25.03 1.15
C THR A 17 -11.62 25.08 0.70
N GLY A 18 -12.53 24.63 1.58
CA GLY A 18 -13.97 24.89 1.52
C GLY A 18 -14.60 24.70 2.90
N ASN A 19 -15.22 25.76 3.42
CA ASN A 19 -15.89 25.81 4.71
C ASN A 19 -17.27 25.13 4.67
N VAL A 20 -17.63 24.54 5.81
CA VAL A 20 -18.97 24.27 6.38
C VAL A 20 -20.17 24.45 5.43
N GLY A 21 -20.76 23.32 5.05
CA GLY A 21 -22.08 23.26 4.44
C GLY A 21 -22.40 21.83 4.01
N GLN A 22 -23.35 21.17 4.66
CA GLN A 22 -23.85 19.87 4.26
C GLN A 22 -24.36 19.91 2.82
N LYS A 23 -23.63 19.28 1.89
CA LYS A 23 -24.06 18.62 0.63
C LYS A 23 -22.83 18.57 -0.28
N GLU A 24 -22.17 17.42 -0.37
CA GLU A 24 -21.28 17.15 -1.50
C GLU A 24 -21.71 15.86 -2.17
N SER A 25 -22.53 16.06 -3.21
CA SER A 25 -22.64 15.17 -4.35
C SER A 25 -21.26 14.66 -4.75
N GLN A 26 -21.05 13.37 -4.57
CA GLN A 26 -19.90 12.65 -5.11
C GLN A 26 -19.88 12.83 -6.63
N GLY A 27 -19.14 13.82 -7.10
CA GLY A 27 -18.56 13.82 -8.44
C GLY A 27 -17.49 12.74 -8.51
N ARG A 28 -17.88 11.46 -8.44
CA ARG A 28 -17.01 10.36 -8.82
C ARG A 28 -16.87 10.42 -10.33
N MET A 29 -15.64 10.54 -10.81
CA MET A 29 -15.30 10.23 -12.20
C MET A 29 -15.86 8.84 -12.52
N GLN A 30 -16.98 8.79 -13.25
CA GLN A 30 -17.66 7.56 -13.61
C GLN A 30 -16.87 6.94 -14.76
N GLY A 31 -16.31 5.74 -14.57
CA GLY A 31 -15.73 5.00 -15.69
C GLY A 31 -14.76 3.87 -15.34
N LEU A 32 -14.13 3.86 -14.16
CA LEU A 32 -13.24 2.77 -13.77
C LEU A 32 -13.90 1.87 -12.72
N PRO A 33 -13.95 0.54 -12.92
CA PRO A 33 -14.41 -0.37 -11.88
C PRO A 33 -13.57 -0.16 -10.62
N PRO A 34 -14.14 -0.37 -9.42
CA PRO A 34 -13.38 -0.32 -8.19
C PRO A 34 -12.16 -1.24 -8.32
N LEU A 35 -10.96 -0.69 -8.14
CA LEU A 35 -9.74 -1.47 -8.26
C LEU A 35 -9.75 -2.57 -7.17
N PRO A 36 -9.36 -3.80 -7.51
CA PRO A 36 -9.24 -4.86 -6.52
C PRO A 36 -8.18 -4.45 -5.50
N TRP A 37 -8.53 -4.51 -4.21
CA TRP A 37 -7.57 -4.33 -3.12
C TRP A 37 -7.02 -5.70 -2.72
N PRO A 38 -5.72 -5.79 -2.41
CA PRO A 38 -4.75 -4.69 -2.34
C PRO A 38 -4.20 -4.26 -3.73
N LEU A 39 -3.80 -2.99 -3.86
CA LEU A 39 -3.28 -2.45 -5.11
C LEU A 39 -1.81 -2.81 -5.29
N ARG A 40 -1.46 -3.43 -6.43
CA ARG A 40 -0.07 -3.70 -6.81
C ARG A 40 0.50 -2.55 -7.63
N LEU A 41 1.57 -1.94 -7.15
CA LEU A 41 2.37 -0.94 -7.86
C LEU A 41 3.71 -1.58 -8.21
N LYS A 42 4.03 -1.67 -9.50
CA LYS A 42 5.30 -2.25 -9.97
C LYS A 42 6.33 -1.17 -10.25
N ASP A 43 7.61 -1.52 -10.17
CA ASP A 43 8.74 -0.67 -10.55
C ASP A 43 8.72 0.73 -9.90
N VAL A 44 8.30 0.79 -8.64
CA VAL A 44 8.27 2.04 -7.87
C VAL A 44 9.70 2.49 -7.63
N LYS A 45 10.06 3.64 -8.21
CA LYS A 45 11.39 4.23 -8.10
C LYS A 45 11.73 4.56 -6.64
N GLY A 46 12.89 4.08 -6.22
CA GLY A 46 13.49 4.32 -4.91
C GLY A 46 14.83 5.05 -5.02
N PHE A 47 15.71 4.77 -4.05
CA PHE A 47 17.02 5.43 -3.94
C PHE A 47 18.05 4.83 -4.91
N GLU A 48 18.91 5.68 -5.47
CA GLU A 48 20.03 5.30 -6.36
C GLU A 48 19.60 4.45 -7.57
N GLY A 49 18.48 4.82 -8.20
CA GLY A 49 18.00 4.12 -9.40
C GLY A 49 17.40 2.73 -9.14
N ARG A 50 17.35 2.28 -7.89
CA ARG A 50 16.68 1.02 -7.52
C ARG A 50 15.17 1.16 -7.60
N THR A 51 14.50 0.09 -7.97
CA THR A 51 13.03 -0.01 -7.98
C THR A 51 12.57 -1.07 -7.01
N ASN A 52 11.33 -0.97 -6.53
CA ASN A 52 10.66 -2.02 -5.75
C ASN A 52 9.21 -2.17 -6.21
N ASP A 53 8.65 -3.34 -5.98
CA ASP A 53 7.21 -3.53 -6.07
C ASP A 53 6.57 -3.18 -4.73
N ILE A 54 5.38 -2.58 -4.76
CA ILE A 54 4.62 -2.20 -3.58
C ILE A 54 3.22 -2.81 -3.64
N VAL A 55 2.78 -3.39 -2.53
CA VAL A 55 1.38 -3.75 -2.30
C VAL A 55 0.81 -2.73 -1.32
N TYR A 56 -0.18 -1.97 -1.78
CA TYR A 56 -0.75 -0.84 -1.07
C TYR A 56 -2.20 -1.10 -0.66
N CYS A 57 -2.53 -0.73 0.59
CA CYS A 57 -3.90 -0.64 1.07
C CYS A 57 -4.17 0.74 1.68
N PRO A 58 -5.30 1.39 1.34
CA PRO A 58 -5.72 2.60 2.01
C PRO A 58 -6.18 2.28 3.44
N PRO A 59 -6.21 3.29 4.33
CA PRO A 59 -6.87 3.13 5.62
C PRO A 59 -8.36 2.83 5.43
N LYS A 60 -8.93 2.01 6.32
CA LYS A 60 -10.37 1.74 6.38
C LYS A 60 -11.12 2.90 7.03
N ASN A 61 -10.52 3.53 8.05
CA ASN A 61 -11.05 4.71 8.71
C ASN A 61 -10.28 5.95 8.26
N THR A 62 -10.99 6.95 7.71
CA THR A 62 -10.39 8.17 7.15
C THR A 62 -10.63 9.40 8.02
N GLU A 63 -11.27 9.24 9.19
CA GLU A 63 -11.68 10.34 10.05
C GLU A 63 -10.53 10.94 10.88
N LEU A 64 -9.36 10.29 10.92
CA LEU A 64 -8.22 10.65 11.76
C LEU A 64 -6.92 10.83 10.95
N PRO A 65 -5.90 11.52 11.51
CA PRO A 65 -4.60 11.69 10.85
C PRO A 65 -4.00 10.33 10.50
N THR A 66 -3.79 10.08 9.20
CA THR A 66 -3.37 8.77 8.73
C THR A 66 -1.88 8.57 8.99
N SER A 67 -1.55 7.48 9.69
CA SER A 67 -0.16 7.00 9.82
C SER A 67 0.17 6.03 8.68
N ALA A 68 1.43 5.65 8.52
CA ALA A 68 1.83 4.66 7.52
C ALA A 68 2.54 3.48 8.19
N VAL A 69 2.10 2.26 7.87
CA VAL A 69 2.72 1.01 8.28
C VAL A 69 3.49 0.47 7.08
N ILE A 70 4.82 0.43 7.21
CA ILE A 70 5.71 -0.12 6.20
C ILE A 70 6.10 -1.53 6.65
N PHE A 71 5.82 -2.53 5.82
CA PHE A 71 6.14 -3.92 6.08
C PHE A 71 7.05 -4.49 4.98
N PHE A 72 8.10 -5.17 5.40
CA PHE A 72 9.01 -5.89 4.52
C PHE A 72 8.76 -7.38 4.71
N GLY A 73 8.44 -8.07 3.61
CA GLY A 73 8.21 -9.51 3.64
C GLY A 73 9.47 -10.30 4.00
N GLY A 74 9.26 -11.52 4.50
CA GLY A 74 10.33 -12.50 4.70
C GLY A 74 10.80 -13.15 3.40
N ASP A 75 11.89 -13.93 3.47
CA ASP A 75 12.57 -14.55 2.31
C ASP A 75 11.64 -15.39 1.40
N VAL A 76 10.68 -16.08 2.00
CA VAL A 76 9.72 -16.95 1.28
C VAL A 76 8.44 -16.24 0.84
N GLN A 77 8.19 -15.01 1.28
CA GLN A 77 6.93 -14.31 1.00
C GLN A 77 6.98 -13.63 -0.36
N ASP A 78 6.04 -13.99 -1.23
CA ASP A 78 5.89 -13.40 -2.56
C ASP A 78 4.39 -13.25 -2.90
N TYR A 79 4.08 -12.95 -4.15
CA TYR A 79 2.71 -12.98 -4.66
C TYR A 79 2.13 -14.40 -4.62
N PRO A 80 0.79 -14.54 -4.46
CA PRO A 80 0.16 -15.86 -4.35
C PRO A 80 0.49 -16.75 -5.54
N GLU A 81 0.47 -16.24 -6.77
CA GLU A 81 0.78 -17.02 -7.97
C GLU A 81 2.24 -17.53 -8.02
N VAL A 82 3.18 -16.80 -7.41
CA VAL A 82 4.59 -17.22 -7.33
C VAL A 82 4.74 -18.30 -6.25
N MET A 83 4.12 -18.10 -5.09
CA MET A 83 4.18 -19.04 -3.98
C MET A 83 3.49 -20.37 -4.29
N GLU A 84 2.35 -20.34 -5.00
CA GLU A 84 1.59 -21.54 -5.39
C GLU A 84 2.37 -22.46 -6.33
N ASN A 85 3.16 -21.87 -7.22
CA ASN A 85 4.01 -22.61 -8.16
C ASN A 85 5.25 -23.23 -7.50
N HIS A 86 5.62 -22.80 -6.29
CA HIS A 86 6.78 -23.35 -5.58
C HIS A 86 6.42 -24.62 -4.81
N ARG A 87 7.23 -25.67 -4.96
CA ARG A 87 7.00 -27.00 -4.34
C ARG A 87 6.76 -26.92 -2.82
N ASP A 88 7.56 -26.10 -2.15
CA ASP A 88 7.55 -26.00 -0.67
C ASP A 88 6.75 -24.80 -0.16
N ASN A 89 6.70 -23.69 -0.91
CA ASN A 89 6.10 -22.43 -0.43
C ASN A 89 4.58 -22.43 -0.60
N LYS A 90 4.02 -23.32 -1.43
CA LYS A 90 2.57 -23.45 -1.62
C LYS A 90 1.80 -23.67 -0.32
N LYS A 91 2.42 -24.32 0.68
CA LYS A 91 1.84 -24.53 2.01
C LYS A 91 1.68 -23.24 2.82
N LEU A 92 2.43 -22.20 2.45
CA LEU A 92 2.50 -20.90 3.11
C LEU A 92 1.77 -19.79 2.35
N VAL A 93 1.07 -20.11 1.24
CA VAL A 93 0.35 -19.12 0.40
C VAL A 93 -0.62 -18.26 1.20
N LYS A 94 -1.19 -18.75 2.30
CA LYS A 94 -2.02 -17.94 3.20
C LYS A 94 -1.30 -16.70 3.76
N TRP A 95 0.02 -16.75 3.87
CA TRP A 95 0.91 -15.68 4.33
C TRP A 95 1.61 -14.96 3.18
N ASN A 96 1.02 -14.94 1.98
CA ASN A 96 1.52 -14.14 0.86
C ASN A 96 1.47 -12.63 1.19
N LEU A 97 2.11 -11.82 0.35
CA LEU A 97 2.23 -10.38 0.58
C LEU A 97 0.87 -9.64 0.61
N GLU A 98 -0.09 -10.06 -0.20
CA GLU A 98 -1.43 -9.46 -0.29
C GLU A 98 -2.28 -9.81 0.93
N ASN A 99 -2.31 -11.07 1.32
CA ASN A 99 -3.03 -11.48 2.52
C ASN A 99 -2.44 -10.82 3.76
N THR A 100 -1.11 -10.68 3.80
CA THR A 100 -0.43 -9.99 4.90
C THR A 100 -0.80 -8.51 4.91
N SER A 101 -0.91 -7.83 3.76
CA SER A 101 -1.35 -6.43 3.72
C SER A 101 -2.77 -6.25 4.24
N LEU A 102 -3.68 -7.17 3.91
CA LEU A 102 -5.06 -7.17 4.42
C LEU A 102 -5.14 -7.45 5.94
N LEU A 103 -4.27 -8.33 6.44
CA LEU A 103 -4.16 -8.60 7.87
C LEU A 103 -3.68 -7.35 8.62
N LEU A 104 -2.63 -6.70 8.10
CA LEU A 104 -2.10 -5.45 8.65
C LEU A 104 -3.15 -4.33 8.62
N GLN A 105 -3.93 -4.23 7.54
CA GLN A 105 -5.03 -3.25 7.46
C GLN A 105 -6.12 -3.50 8.51
N THR A 106 -6.31 -4.75 8.94
CA THR A 106 -7.26 -5.08 10.00
C THR A 106 -6.71 -4.73 11.38
N SER A 107 -5.40 -4.86 11.60
CA SER A 107 -4.73 -4.44 12.84
C SER A 107 -4.57 -2.92 12.94
N PHE A 108 -4.39 -2.23 11.81
CA PHE A 108 -4.15 -0.79 11.73
C PHE A 108 -5.15 -0.12 10.77
N PRO A 109 -6.44 0.00 11.18
CA PRO A 109 -7.51 0.47 10.30
C PRO A 109 -7.37 1.95 9.88
N GLU A 110 -6.59 2.75 10.62
CA GLU A 110 -6.36 4.18 10.38
C GLU A 110 -5.06 4.46 9.60
N SER A 111 -4.31 3.42 9.26
CA SER A 111 -3.01 3.54 8.63
C SER A 111 -3.04 3.18 7.15
N HIS A 112 -2.22 3.86 6.36
CA HIS A 112 -1.81 3.38 5.05
C HIS A 112 -0.91 2.16 5.21
N ILE A 113 -1.25 1.05 4.55
CA ILE A 113 -0.41 -0.15 4.56
C ILE A 113 0.43 -0.16 3.29
N VAL A 114 1.75 -0.23 3.46
CA VAL A 114 2.74 -0.27 2.39
C VAL A 114 3.60 -1.51 2.60
N VAL A 115 3.27 -2.58 1.88
CA VAL A 115 4.10 -3.78 1.86
C VAL A 115 5.10 -3.66 0.72
N VAL A 116 6.38 -3.69 1.05
CA VAL A 116 7.48 -3.55 0.09
C VAL A 116 7.99 -4.93 -0.29
N LYS A 117 7.88 -5.26 -1.57
CA LYS A 117 8.54 -6.41 -2.18
C LYS A 117 9.83 -5.92 -2.83
N PRO A 118 11.01 -6.23 -2.23
CA PRO A 118 12.27 -5.78 -2.79
C PRO A 118 12.46 -6.34 -4.20
N ALA A 119 12.97 -5.52 -5.12
CA ALA A 119 13.42 -6.04 -6.41
C ALA A 119 14.58 -6.99 -6.15
N ARG A 120 14.52 -8.19 -6.75
CA ARG A 120 15.71 -9.03 -6.86
C ARG A 120 16.61 -8.32 -7.86
N CYS A 121 17.78 -7.86 -7.41
CA CYS A 121 18.76 -7.27 -8.31
C CYS A 121 19.04 -8.29 -9.42
N VAL A 122 18.91 -7.85 -10.67
CA VAL A 122 19.25 -8.62 -11.87
C VAL A 122 20.75 -8.55 -12.10
#